data_AF-A0A6C0QSR2-F1
#
_entry.id   AF-A0A6C0QSR2-F1
#
_cell.length_a   1.000
_cell.length_b   1.000
_cell.length_c   1.000
_cell.angle_alpha   90.00
_cell.angle_beta   90.00
_cell.angle_gamma   90.00
#
_symmetry.space_group_name_H-M   'P 1'
#
loop_
_entity.id
_entity.type
_entity.pdbx_description
1 polymer ?
#
loop_
_entity_poly.entity_id
_entity_poly.type
_entity_poly.pdbx_seq_one_letter_code
_entity_poly.pdbx_strand_id
1 'polypeptide(L)'
;MRLRFQGFRCYACVRACRRIDPLKAAVLTIGSIQGGLTFNVISEVCTLKGTIRTFDEAARKQMHCHLERVLASTCHMHEAGFELNYKWGYPPLVNHANEVNRFNRIAGGIFGTNNAGPCHPVMAAEDFAYYLQHLPGCFMFVGGRE
;
A
#
# COMPACT_ATOMS: atom_id res chain seq x y z
N MET A 1 19.04 8.45 23.30
CA MET A 1 19.40 9.56 24.21
C MET A 1 18.14 9.95 24.97
N ARG A 2 18.18 9.86 26.31
CA ARG A 2 17.05 10.06 27.23
C ARG A 2 16.66 11.55 27.26
N LEU A 3 15.38 11.83 27.04
CA LEU A 3 14.73 13.10 27.40
C LEU A 3 13.40 12.77 28.06
N ARG A 4 13.24 13.19 29.33
CA ARG A 4 11.99 13.15 30.08
C ARG A 4 11.08 14.27 29.59
N PHE A 5 9.86 13.97 29.11
CA PHE A 5 8.76 14.94 29.10
C PHE A 5 7.40 14.30 29.34
N GLN A 6 6.55 15.08 30.01
CA GLN A 6 5.21 14.74 30.48
C GLN A 6 4.23 14.53 29.31
N GLY A 7 3.28 13.62 29.55
CA GLY A 7 2.57 12.90 28.50
C GLY A 7 1.66 13.69 27.60
N PHE A 8 1.61 13.26 26.33
CA PHE A 8 0.45 13.44 25.48
C PHE A 8 0.20 12.24 24.57
N ARG A 9 -1.08 12.00 24.31
CA ARG A 9 -1.62 10.88 23.53
C ARG A 9 -1.64 11.26 22.05
N CYS A 10 -0.92 10.51 21.22
CA CYS A 10 -0.99 10.66 19.77
C CYS A 10 -1.94 9.62 19.18
N TYR A 11 -3.14 10.05 18.77
CA TYR A 11 -4.09 9.24 17.98
C TYR A 11 -4.15 9.80 16.56
N ALA A 12 -3.36 9.25 15.65
CA ALA A 12 -3.41 9.62 14.24
C ALA A 12 -4.23 8.60 13.45
N CYS A 13 -5.53 8.89 13.22
CA CYS A 13 -6.31 8.20 12.20
C CYS A 13 -6.06 8.90 10.84
N VAL A 14 -5.18 8.33 10.02
CA VAL A 14 -4.77 8.93 8.74
C VAL A 14 -5.82 8.62 7.67
N ARG A 15 -6.55 9.65 7.23
CA ARG A 15 -7.62 9.54 6.23
C ARG A 15 -7.04 9.72 4.82
N ALA A 16 -6.82 8.61 4.10
CA ALA A 16 -6.23 8.63 2.74
C ALA A 16 -7.19 9.18 1.64
N CYS A 17 -8.51 9.18 1.88
CA CYS A 17 -9.55 9.26 0.84
C CYS A 17 -9.73 10.65 0.15
N ARG A 18 -9.04 11.72 0.56
CA ARG A 18 -9.25 13.08 -0.01
C ARG A 18 -8.04 13.72 -0.69
N ARG A 19 -6.90 13.04 -0.75
CA ARG A 19 -5.65 13.62 -1.30
C ARG A 19 -5.03 12.87 -2.46
N ILE A 20 -5.55 11.70 -2.76
CA ILE A 20 -5.20 10.93 -3.95
C ILE A 20 -6.33 11.16 -4.94
N ASP A 21 -6.01 11.15 -6.23
CA ASP A 21 -7.01 11.10 -7.28
C ASP A 21 -8.06 10.03 -6.92
N PRO A 22 -9.35 10.38 -6.77
CA PRO A 22 -10.38 9.43 -6.38
C PRO A 22 -10.52 8.24 -7.35
N LEU A 23 -10.02 8.38 -8.59
CA LEU A 23 -9.93 7.29 -9.57
C LEU A 23 -8.73 6.36 -9.31
N LYS A 24 -7.73 6.80 -8.55
CA LYS A 24 -6.56 6.01 -8.16
C LYS A 24 -6.76 5.43 -6.76
N ALA A 25 -7.12 4.14 -6.72
CA ALA A 25 -7.29 3.47 -5.44
C ALA A 25 -5.95 3.32 -4.70
N ALA A 26 -5.96 3.72 -3.44
CA ALA A 26 -4.83 3.60 -2.53
C ALA A 26 -5.35 3.36 -1.11
N VAL A 27 -4.77 2.38 -0.44
CA VAL A 27 -5.20 1.91 0.87
C VAL A 27 -4.02 1.99 1.83
N LEU A 28 -4.21 2.73 2.92
CA LEU A 28 -3.33 2.71 4.08
C LEU A 28 -4.03 1.90 5.17
N THR A 29 -3.40 0.81 5.60
CA THR A 29 -3.90 -0.03 6.69
C THR A 29 -2.92 -0.01 7.83
N ILE A 30 -3.38 0.39 9.02
CA ILE A 30 -2.63 0.19 10.27
C ILE A 30 -3.05 -1.16 10.84
N GLY A 31 -2.14 -2.14 10.76
CA GLY A 31 -2.39 -3.50 11.24
C GLY A 31 -2.01 -3.70 12.70
N SER A 32 -1.24 -2.79 13.30
CA SER A 32 -0.88 -2.86 14.71
C SER A 32 -0.65 -1.48 15.31
N ILE A 33 -1.17 -1.29 16.51
CA ILE A 33 -0.96 -0.10 17.35
C ILE A 33 -0.55 -0.62 18.73
N GLN A 34 0.63 -0.22 19.20
CA GLN A 34 1.19 -0.68 20.47
C GLN A 34 1.70 0.52 21.25
N GLY A 35 1.13 0.77 22.43
CA GLY A 35 1.55 1.86 23.31
C GLY A 35 1.08 1.62 24.73
N GLY A 36 1.89 2.05 25.69
CA GLY A 36 1.67 1.82 27.12
C GLY A 36 2.12 0.42 27.57
N LEU A 37 2.53 0.33 28.83
CA LEU A 37 2.86 -0.92 29.49
C LEU A 37 1.91 -1.23 30.66
N THR A 38 1.43 -0.19 31.34
CA THR A 38 0.58 -0.32 32.52
C THR A 38 -0.45 0.81 32.56
N PHE A 39 -1.63 0.55 33.12
CA PHE A 39 -2.78 1.47 33.05
C PHE A 39 -2.59 2.83 33.74
N ASN A 40 -1.65 2.91 34.69
CA ASN A 40 -1.37 4.11 35.49
C ASN A 40 -0.05 4.80 35.11
N VAL A 41 0.63 4.33 34.04
CA VAL A 41 1.88 4.92 33.55
C VAL A 41 1.64 5.51 32.17
N ILE A 42 1.99 6.78 32.01
CA ILE A 42 1.97 7.46 30.73
C ILE A 42 3.02 6.81 29.82
N SER A 43 2.60 6.38 28.62
CA SER A 43 3.54 5.81 27.64
C SER A 43 4.43 6.88 27.03
N GLU A 44 5.73 6.61 26.97
CA GLU A 44 6.70 7.47 26.25
C GLU A 44 6.71 7.19 24.74
N VAL A 45 6.32 5.99 24.31
CA VAL A 45 6.39 5.55 22.91
C VAL A 45 5.10 4.87 22.47
N CYS A 46 4.71 5.10 21.22
CA CYS A 46 3.67 4.34 20.52
C CYS A 46 4.22 3.86 19.19
N THR A 47 4.15 2.55 18.92
CA THR A 47 4.58 1.95 17.67
C THR A 47 3.37 1.61 16.79
N LEU A 48 3.38 2.13 15.57
CA LEU A 48 2.39 1.84 14.54
C LEU A 48 3.02 0.98 13.45
N LYS A 49 2.36 -0.12 13.07
CA LYS A 49 2.78 -0.97 11.94
C LYS A 49 1.63 -1.07 10.95
N GLY A 50 1.95 -0.93 9.67
CA GLY A 50 0.95 -0.89 8.62
C GLY A 50 1.51 -1.11 7.24
N THR A 51 0.62 -1.13 6.25
CA THR A 51 0.97 -1.25 4.84
C THR A 51 0.26 -0.19 4.03
N ILE A 52 0.90 0.24 2.94
CA ILE A 52 0.28 1.07 1.91
C ILE A 52 0.24 0.24 0.64
N ARG A 53 -0.94 0.15 0.02
CA ARG A 53 -1.15 -0.53 -1.27
C ARG A 53 -1.74 0.46 -2.26
N THR A 54 -1.19 0.50 -3.47
CA THR A 54 -1.66 1.36 -4.57
C THR A 54 -1.56 0.58 -5.89
N PHE A 55 -2.39 0.94 -6.87
CA PHE A 55 -2.27 0.40 -8.24
C PHE A 55 -1.34 1.21 -9.15
N ASP A 56 -0.86 2.34 -8.65
CA ASP A 56 -0.12 3.32 -9.44
C ASP A 56 1.11 3.79 -8.64
N GLU A 57 2.24 3.87 -9.33
CA GLU A 57 3.54 4.23 -8.73
C GLU A 57 3.60 5.72 -8.33
N ALA A 58 2.91 6.61 -9.05
CA ALA A 58 2.81 8.01 -8.66
C ALA A 58 1.94 8.15 -7.40
N ALA A 59 0.82 7.43 -7.31
CA ALA A 59 0.00 7.37 -6.10
C ALA A 59 0.78 6.80 -4.91
N ARG A 60 1.66 5.83 -5.15
CA ARG A 60 2.54 5.24 -4.13
C ARG A 60 3.48 6.28 -3.53
N LYS A 61 4.18 7.05 -4.39
CA LYS A 61 5.07 8.14 -3.98
C LYS A 61 4.33 9.25 -3.26
N GLN A 62 3.17 9.66 -3.79
CA GLN A 62 2.30 10.65 -3.16
C GLN A 62 1.88 10.21 -1.75
N MET A 63 1.56 8.92 -1.58
CA MET A 63 1.18 8.39 -0.27
C MET A 63 2.31 8.35 0.74
N HIS A 64 3.54 8.05 0.30
CA HIS A 64 4.71 8.14 1.16
C HIS A 64 4.93 9.57 1.66
N CYS A 65 5.01 10.55 0.75
CA CYS A 65 5.18 11.97 1.13
C CYS A 65 4.00 12.46 1.99
N HIS A 66 2.79 11.98 1.71
CA HIS A 66 1.62 12.36 2.49
C HIS A 66 1.67 11.81 3.92
N LEU A 67 2.05 10.53 4.08
CA LEU A 67 2.19 9.89 5.38
C LEU A 67 3.22 10.66 6.24
N GLU A 68 4.39 10.94 5.68
CA GLU A 68 5.45 11.66 6.37
C GLU A 68 4.98 13.04 6.84
N ARG A 69 4.33 13.82 5.98
CA ARG A 69 3.78 15.13 6.35
C ARG A 69 2.74 15.04 7.47
N VAL A 70 1.87 14.04 7.43
CA VAL A 70 0.84 13.83 8.47
C VAL A 70 1.50 13.49 9.79
N LEU A 71 2.46 12.56 9.79
CA LEU A 71 3.23 12.22 11.00
C LEU A 71 3.93 13.45 11.57
N ALA A 72 4.64 14.22 10.73
CA ALA A 72 5.32 15.43 11.16
C ALA A 72 4.37 16.46 11.78
N SER A 73 3.23 16.72 11.13
CA SER A 73 2.26 17.70 11.61
C SER A 73 1.59 17.25 12.91
N THR A 74 1.19 15.98 13.00
CA THR A 74 0.54 15.44 14.20
C THR A 74 1.51 15.38 15.37
N CYS A 75 2.75 14.91 15.16
CA CYS A 75 3.75 14.86 16.21
C CYS A 75 4.15 16.27 16.67
N HIS A 76 4.33 17.22 15.75
CA HIS A 76 4.62 18.61 16.09
C HIS A 76 3.51 19.25 16.94
N MET A 77 2.24 19.03 16.58
CA MET A 77 1.08 19.51 17.35
C MET A 77 1.05 18.98 18.80
N HIS A 78 1.68 17.83 19.06
CA HIS A 78 1.74 17.20 20.37
C HIS A 78 3.13 17.30 21.03
N GLU A 79 4.01 18.16 20.50
CA GLU A 79 5.40 18.31 20.98
C GLU A 79 6.17 16.97 21.04
N ALA A 80 5.82 16.05 20.14
CA ALA A 80 6.40 14.72 20.03
C ALA A 80 7.33 14.61 18.81
N GLY A 81 8.25 13.65 18.86
CA GLY A 81 9.02 13.20 17.71
C GLY A 81 8.38 11.98 17.04
N PHE A 82 8.86 11.67 15.84
CA PHE A 82 8.56 10.38 15.19
C PHE A 82 9.80 9.85 14.47
N GLU A 83 9.84 8.54 14.31
CA GLU A 83 10.77 7.84 13.43
C GLU A 83 9.95 7.05 12.41
N LEU A 84 10.19 7.29 11.12
CA LEU A 84 9.51 6.59 10.04
C LEU A 84 10.45 5.59 9.37
N ASN A 85 10.32 4.31 9.72
CA ASN A 85 10.98 3.23 8.99
C ASN A 85 10.09 2.75 7.85
N TYR A 86 10.22 3.38 6.68
CA TYR A 86 9.44 3.04 5.49
C TYR A 86 10.22 2.10 4.58
N LYS A 87 9.64 0.91 4.30
CA LYS A 87 10.19 -0.04 3.33
C LYS A 87 9.33 -0.05 2.07
N TRP A 88 9.96 0.19 0.93
CA TRP A 88 9.31 0.03 -0.37
C TRP A 88 9.10 -1.45 -0.65
N GLY A 89 7.84 -1.92 -0.55
CA GLY A 89 7.44 -3.26 -0.97
C GLY A 89 7.44 -3.45 -2.49
N TYR A 90 6.66 -4.42 -2.97
CA TYR A 90 6.54 -4.68 -4.41
C TYR A 90 5.89 -3.51 -5.16
N PRO A 91 6.38 -3.18 -6.36
CA PRO A 91 5.72 -2.21 -7.22
C PRO A 91 4.35 -2.72 -7.68
N PRO A 92 3.46 -1.84 -8.16
CA PRO A 92 2.20 -2.26 -8.76
C PRO A 92 2.44 -3.17 -9.96
N LEU A 93 1.77 -4.33 -10.00
CA LEU A 93 1.80 -5.22 -11.16
C LEU A 93 0.88 -4.66 -12.24
N VAL A 94 1.49 -4.14 -13.32
CA VAL A 94 0.76 -3.60 -14.48
C VAL A 94 1.12 -4.41 -15.71
N ASN A 95 0.14 -5.09 -16.28
CA ASN A 95 0.32 -5.86 -17.51
C ASN A 95 0.51 -4.95 -18.73
N HIS A 96 1.36 -5.38 -19.66
CA HIS A 96 1.53 -4.70 -20.94
C HIS A 96 0.35 -4.99 -21.86
N ALA A 97 -0.31 -3.96 -22.36
CA ALA A 97 -1.51 -4.10 -23.20
C ALA A 97 -1.29 -5.00 -24.42
N ASN A 98 -0.12 -4.91 -25.07
CA ASN A 98 0.22 -5.74 -26.22
C ASN A 98 0.29 -7.23 -25.87
N GLU A 99 0.89 -7.59 -24.73
CA GLU A 99 0.99 -8.98 -24.29
C GLU A 99 -0.36 -9.52 -23.82
N VAL A 100 -1.18 -8.71 -23.15
CA VAL A 100 -2.57 -9.07 -22.80
C VAL A 100 -3.39 -9.35 -24.06
N ASN A 101 -3.31 -8.49 -25.08
CA ASN A 101 -4.03 -8.68 -26.34
C ASN A 101 -3.56 -9.93 -27.07
N ARG A 102 -2.24 -10.17 -27.09
CA ARG A 102 -1.65 -11.38 -27.67
C ARG A 102 -2.15 -12.64 -26.96
N PHE A 103 -2.16 -12.63 -25.62
CA PHE A 103 -2.66 -13.73 -24.81
C PHE A 103 -4.14 -13.99 -25.09
N ASN A 104 -5.00 -12.97 -25.02
CA ASN A 104 -6.45 -13.11 -25.22
C ASN A 104 -6.79 -13.67 -26.61
N ARG A 105 -6.06 -13.27 -27.65
CA ARG A 105 -6.24 -13.80 -29.01
C ARG A 105 -5.94 -15.30 -29.09
N ILE A 106 -4.84 -15.75 -28.47
CA ILE A 106 -4.44 -17.16 -28.50
C ILE A 106 -5.36 -17.98 -27.60
N ALA A 107 -5.58 -17.53 -26.37
CA ALA A 107 -6.43 -18.19 -25.39
C ALA A 107 -7.89 -18.32 -25.89
N GLY A 108 -8.43 -17.26 -26.51
CA GLY A 108 -9.76 -17.30 -27.11
C GLY A 108 -9.91 -18.32 -28.24
N GLY A 109 -8.82 -18.59 -28.99
CA GLY A 109 -8.80 -19.62 -30.02
C GLY A 109 -8.75 -21.05 -29.47
N ILE A 110 -8.20 -21.25 -28.27
CA ILE A 110 -8.05 -22.58 -27.64
C ILE A 110 -9.23 -22.90 -26.74
N PHE A 111 -9.62 -21.96 -25.89
CA PHE A 111 -10.61 -22.15 -24.83
C PHE A 111 -11.98 -21.55 -25.16
N GLY A 112 -12.11 -20.83 -26.28
CA GLY A 112 -13.32 -20.08 -26.64
C GLY A 112 -13.30 -18.66 -26.05
N THR A 113 -13.90 -17.71 -26.77
CA THR A 113 -13.84 -16.26 -26.48
C THR A 113 -14.45 -15.86 -25.13
N ASN A 114 -15.31 -16.71 -24.56
CA ASN A 114 -15.96 -16.43 -23.27
C ASN A 114 -15.15 -16.90 -22.06
N ASN A 115 -14.06 -17.65 -22.28
CA ASN A 115 -13.27 -18.26 -21.20
C ASN A 115 -11.92 -17.55 -20.98
N ALA A 116 -11.62 -16.48 -21.72
CA ALA A 116 -10.45 -15.63 -21.53
C ALA A 116 -10.86 -14.16 -21.62
N GLY A 117 -10.63 -13.38 -20.54
CA GLY A 117 -11.10 -12.01 -20.47
C GLY A 117 -10.46 -11.21 -19.33
N PRO A 118 -10.77 -9.90 -19.25
CA PRO A 118 -10.23 -9.03 -18.22
C PRO A 118 -10.72 -9.44 -16.82
N CYS A 119 -9.81 -9.35 -15.85
CA CYS A 119 -10.11 -9.51 -14.43
C CYS A 119 -10.16 -8.14 -13.75
N HIS A 120 -10.96 -8.01 -12.69
CA HIS A 120 -10.93 -6.83 -11.86
C HIS A 120 -9.55 -6.67 -11.18
N PRO A 121 -9.02 -5.45 -11.04
CA PRO A 121 -7.77 -5.23 -10.33
C PRO A 121 -7.82 -5.78 -8.90
N VAL A 122 -6.80 -6.54 -8.50
CA VAL A 122 -6.70 -7.14 -7.17
C VAL A 122 -5.60 -6.44 -6.38
N MET A 123 -5.88 -6.03 -5.14
CA MET A 123 -4.86 -5.44 -4.25
C MET A 123 -3.90 -6.47 -3.63
N ALA A 124 -3.67 -7.59 -4.30
CA ALA A 124 -2.65 -8.56 -3.93
C ALA A 124 -1.27 -7.99 -4.27
N ALA A 125 -0.28 -8.27 -3.42
CA ALA A 125 1.10 -7.94 -3.72
C ALA A 125 1.74 -9.16 -4.38
N GLU A 126 2.32 -8.99 -5.56
CA GLU A 126 2.91 -10.06 -6.36
C GLU A 126 4.30 -9.62 -6.84
N ASP A 127 5.31 -10.47 -6.66
CA ASP A 127 6.70 -10.14 -6.98
C ASP A 127 6.97 -10.13 -8.49
N PHE A 128 6.08 -10.74 -9.27
CA PHE A 128 6.12 -10.72 -10.73
C PHE A 128 6.11 -9.31 -11.33
N ALA A 129 5.64 -8.33 -10.55
CA ALA A 129 5.71 -6.91 -10.91
C ALA A 129 7.14 -6.44 -11.24
N TYR A 130 8.18 -7.03 -10.63
CA TYR A 130 9.57 -6.68 -10.95
C TYR A 130 9.99 -7.11 -12.35
N TYR A 131 9.54 -8.27 -12.83
CA TYR A 131 9.84 -8.71 -14.20
C TYR A 131 9.19 -7.77 -15.22
N LEU A 132 7.95 -7.36 -14.94
CA LEU A 132 7.20 -6.43 -15.80
C LEU A 132 7.80 -5.02 -15.84
N GLN A 133 8.69 -4.64 -14.91
CA GLN A 133 9.43 -3.38 -15.03
C GLN A 133 10.57 -3.44 -16.06
N HIS A 134 11.03 -4.64 -16.41
CA HIS A 134 12.20 -4.84 -17.27
C HIS A 134 11.82 -5.44 -18.63
N LEU A 135 10.76 -6.24 -18.69
CA LEU A 135 10.36 -6.98 -19.88
C LEU A 135 8.85 -6.86 -20.13
N PRO A 136 8.42 -6.75 -21.41
CA PRO A 136 7.03 -6.89 -21.78
C PRO A 136 6.47 -8.24 -21.34
N GLY A 137 5.34 -8.23 -20.64
CA GLY A 137 4.69 -9.43 -20.15
C GLY A 137 3.27 -9.19 -19.64
N CYS A 138 2.57 -10.29 -19.39
CA CYS A 138 1.25 -10.31 -18.76
C CYS A 138 1.17 -11.41 -17.70
N PHE A 139 0.62 -11.08 -16.54
CA PHE A 139 0.26 -12.00 -15.47
C PHE A 139 -1.24 -12.28 -15.52
N MET A 140 -1.63 -13.56 -15.44
CA MET A 140 -3.02 -14.00 -15.59
C MET A 140 -3.39 -14.94 -14.44
N PHE A 141 -4.64 -14.82 -13.96
CA PHE A 141 -5.23 -15.81 -13.07
C PHE A 141 -5.83 -16.94 -13.91
N VAL A 142 -5.53 -18.18 -13.52
CA VAL A 142 -6.14 -19.38 -14.11
C VAL A 142 -7.14 -19.93 -13.10
N GLY A 143 -8.40 -20.09 -13.51
CA GLY A 143 -9.43 -20.66 -12.65
C GLY A 143 -9.10 -22.12 -12.30
N GLY A 144 -8.87 -22.39 -11.02
CA GLY A 144 -8.79 -23.74 -10.48
C GLY A 144 -10.16 -24.20 -9.98
N ARG A 145 -10.52 -25.46 -10.22
CA ARG A 145 -11.58 -26.13 -9.47
C ARG A 145 -10.96 -26.74 -8.22
N GLU A 146 -11.48 -26.38 -7.06
CA GLU A 146 -11.46 -27.24 -5.87
C GLU A 146 -12.79 -28.01 -5.80
#